data_AF-A0A838NWG0-F1
#
_entry.id   AF-A0A838NWG0-F1
#
_cell.length_a   1.000
_cell.length_b   1.000
_cell.length_c   1.000
_cell.angle_alpha   90.00
_cell.angle_beta   90.00
_cell.angle_gamma   90.00
#
_symmetry.space_group_name_H-M   'P 1'
#
loop_
_entity.id
_entity.type
_entity.pdbx_description
1 polymer ?
#
loop_
_entity_poly.entity_id
_entity_poly.type
_entity_poly.pdbx_seq_one_letter_code
_entity_poly.pdbx_strand_id
1 'polypeptide(L)'
;MLSGLQRDSFEYSIHNANPVNGLVRDKSRDGWPASIAAVGLALAAYPIGVERGLMTRDDAVKRTLTTLRFFATAPHGPEPDATGYKGFYYHFLDMHPGRRAWRCELSSVDTALLLAGMLAAAAWLRYDTADENEIRKLADALYRRTDWQWMQHGEATVSHGWTPEKGFLLYRWCGYDEALILYLLGLGSPTYPLPAESYRAWASTYRWKKIYGIEFLYAGPLFIHQLSHLWVDFRGIHDEFMRQHDLDYFENSRRATFVQQQYAIRNPREFEHYDELCWGITASDRPGPRTLLVDGIQRAFHDYIARGVPFVRRLQTKKEPTWRGGRGLTSR
;
A
#
# COMPACT_ATOMS: atom_id res chain seq x y z
N MET A 1 18.80 7.11 18.67
CA MET A 1 18.64 6.99 17.20
C MET A 1 17.26 6.47 16.81
N LEU A 2 16.87 5.24 17.17
CA LEU A 2 15.57 4.66 16.76
C LEU A 2 14.34 5.49 17.18
N SER A 3 14.29 5.97 18.42
CA SER A 3 13.20 6.82 18.90
C SER A 3 13.10 8.16 18.15
N GLY A 4 14.25 8.71 17.71
CA GLY A 4 14.28 9.92 16.89
C GLY A 4 13.67 9.66 15.52
N LEU A 5 14.12 8.60 14.82
CA LEU A 5 13.55 8.20 13.53
C LEU A 5 12.05 7.92 13.61
N GLN A 6 11.60 7.26 14.68
CA GLN A 6 10.16 7.01 14.90
C GLN A 6 9.37 8.31 15.08
N ARG A 7 9.88 9.25 15.88
CA ARG A 7 9.24 10.55 16.07
C ARG A 7 9.18 11.34 14.77
N ASP A 8 10.32 11.49 14.09
CA ASP A 8 10.41 12.29 12.88
C ASP A 8 9.53 11.69 11.75
N SER A 9 9.44 10.35 11.66
CA SER A 9 8.51 9.69 10.74
C SER A 9 7.04 9.91 11.13
N PHE A 10 6.73 9.85 12.43
CA PHE A 10 5.38 10.09 12.94
C PHE A 10 4.91 11.52 12.66
N GLU A 11 5.79 12.51 12.79
CA GLU A 11 5.50 13.92 12.50
C GLU A 11 4.97 14.15 11.08
N TYR A 12 5.37 13.32 10.11
CA TYR A 12 4.78 13.36 8.76
C TYR A 12 3.25 13.26 8.80
N SER A 13 2.73 12.29 9.56
CA SER A 13 1.28 12.05 9.71
C SER A 13 0.55 13.19 10.43
N ILE A 14 1.29 14.04 11.14
CA ILE A 14 0.74 15.17 11.89
C ILE A 14 0.76 16.43 11.05
N HIS A 15 1.90 16.77 10.46
CA HIS A 15 2.11 18.00 9.71
C HIS A 15 1.46 18.00 8.33
N ASN A 16 1.30 16.81 7.72
CA ASN A 16 0.72 16.68 6.38
C ASN A 16 -0.77 16.29 6.39
N ALA A 17 -1.37 16.14 7.57
CA ALA A 17 -2.80 15.90 7.72
C ALA A 17 -3.59 17.21 7.71
N ASN A 18 -4.67 17.24 6.96
CA ASN A 18 -5.67 18.30 7.03
C ASN A 18 -6.53 18.11 8.29
N PRO A 19 -6.50 19.03 9.26
CA PRO A 19 -7.25 18.87 10.50
C PRO A 19 -8.78 18.96 10.33
N VAL A 20 -9.28 19.44 9.18
CA VAL A 20 -10.71 19.63 8.91
C VAL A 20 -11.37 18.35 8.40
N ASN A 21 -10.70 17.56 7.56
CA ASN A 21 -11.26 16.35 6.95
C ASN A 21 -10.40 15.09 7.15
N GLY A 22 -9.24 15.22 7.79
CA GLY A 22 -8.36 14.10 8.11
C GLY A 22 -7.62 13.50 6.91
N LEU A 23 -7.69 14.13 5.73
CA LEU A 23 -6.91 13.73 4.55
C LEU A 23 -5.42 14.02 4.77
N VAL A 24 -4.55 13.15 4.26
CA VAL A 24 -3.09 13.26 4.42
C VAL A 24 -2.46 13.42 3.05
N ARG A 25 -1.62 14.45 2.87
CA ARG A 25 -0.90 14.65 1.61
C ARG A 25 -0.10 13.41 1.26
N ASP A 26 -0.08 13.10 -0.01
CA ASP A 26 0.71 11.99 -0.56
C ASP A 26 2.22 12.21 -0.37
N LYS A 27 2.66 13.47 -0.46
CA LYS A 27 4.05 13.87 -0.25
C LYS A 27 4.14 15.20 0.50
N SER A 28 5.26 15.44 1.19
CA SER A 28 5.57 16.69 1.90
C SER A 28 5.85 17.90 0.99
N ARG A 29 5.55 17.81 -0.31
CA ARG A 29 5.70 18.93 -1.26
C ARG A 29 4.40 19.71 -1.34
N ASP A 30 4.51 21.04 -1.34
CA ASP A 30 3.33 21.90 -1.43
C ASP A 30 2.55 21.71 -2.73
N GLY A 31 1.22 21.77 -2.62
CA GLY A 31 0.29 21.59 -3.73
C GLY A 31 0.03 20.13 -4.13
N TRP A 32 0.59 19.14 -3.41
CA TRP A 32 0.25 17.73 -3.65
C TRP A 32 -1.15 17.37 -3.13
N PRO A 33 -1.89 16.50 -3.83
CA PRO A 33 -3.15 15.96 -3.35
C PRO A 33 -2.93 15.01 -2.16
N ALA A 34 -4.03 14.66 -1.50
CA ALA A 34 -4.06 13.57 -0.54
C ALA A 34 -3.95 12.21 -1.24
N SER A 35 -3.35 11.24 -0.56
CA SER A 35 -3.42 9.82 -0.94
C SER A 35 -4.18 9.05 0.12
N ILE A 36 -5.15 8.23 -0.29
CA ILE A 36 -5.94 7.44 0.66
C ILE A 36 -5.11 6.35 1.36
N ALA A 37 -4.05 5.86 0.70
CA ALA A 37 -3.10 4.95 1.33
C ALA A 37 -2.33 5.65 2.47
N ALA A 38 -1.90 6.90 2.25
CA ALA A 38 -1.23 7.70 3.28
C ALA A 38 -2.16 7.95 4.48
N VAL A 39 -3.46 8.17 4.24
CA VAL A 39 -4.45 8.27 5.31
C VAL A 39 -4.56 6.97 6.12
N GLY A 40 -4.62 5.81 5.45
CA GLY A 40 -4.64 4.51 6.13
C GLY A 40 -3.41 4.28 7.01
N LEU A 41 -2.22 4.60 6.49
CA LEU A 41 -0.96 4.51 7.24
C LEU A 41 -0.94 5.48 8.43
N ALA A 42 -1.45 6.71 8.28
CA ALA A 42 -1.54 7.67 9.39
C ALA A 42 -2.47 7.18 10.50
N LEU A 43 -3.65 6.64 10.16
CA LEU A 43 -4.58 6.07 11.13
C LEU A 43 -3.95 4.89 11.90
N ALA A 44 -3.18 4.03 11.22
CA ALA A 44 -2.44 2.95 11.86
C ALA A 44 -1.30 3.46 12.77
N ALA A 45 -0.74 4.64 12.46
CA ALA A 45 0.34 5.24 13.24
C ALA A 45 -0.15 5.95 14.51
N TYR A 46 -1.39 6.45 14.57
CA TYR A 46 -1.88 7.18 15.74
C TYR A 46 -1.83 6.37 17.06
N PRO A 47 -2.28 5.10 17.12
CA PRO A 47 -2.06 4.26 18.30
C PRO A 47 -0.61 4.22 18.74
N ILE A 48 0.33 4.05 17.80
CA ILE A 48 1.77 4.01 18.07
C ILE A 48 2.23 5.35 18.65
N GLY A 49 1.76 6.47 18.10
CA GLY A 49 2.03 7.81 18.61
C GLY A 49 1.60 7.99 20.06
N VAL A 50 0.42 7.48 20.43
CA VAL A 50 -0.07 7.56 21.81
C VAL A 50 0.76 6.68 22.75
N GLU A 51 1.01 5.41 22.38
CA GLU A 51 1.82 4.48 23.19
C GLU A 51 3.28 4.96 23.38
N ARG A 52 3.76 5.83 22.49
CA ARG A 52 5.10 6.43 22.56
C ARG A 52 5.11 7.84 23.17
N GLY A 53 3.98 8.37 23.62
CA GLY A 53 3.88 9.71 24.20
C GLY A 53 4.12 10.84 23.19
N LEU A 54 3.95 10.57 21.89
CA LEU A 54 4.08 11.56 20.81
C LEU A 54 2.75 12.27 20.51
N MET A 55 1.63 11.74 21.02
CA MET A 55 0.28 12.25 20.82
C MET A 55 -0.59 11.87 22.04
N THR A 56 -1.56 12.71 22.40
CA THR A 56 -2.55 12.34 23.42
C THR A 56 -3.60 11.40 22.86
N ARG A 57 -4.23 10.57 23.69
CA ARG A 57 -5.34 9.72 23.23
C ARG A 57 -6.49 10.56 22.65
N ASP A 58 -6.82 11.68 23.30
CA ASP A 58 -7.89 12.58 22.87
C ASP A 58 -7.62 13.15 21.46
N ASP A 59 -6.37 13.53 21.17
CA ASP A 59 -5.97 13.96 19.83
C ASP A 59 -6.11 12.83 18.80
N ALA A 60 -5.74 11.59 19.16
CA ALA A 60 -5.89 10.43 18.30
C ALA A 60 -7.37 10.13 18.00
N VAL A 61 -8.24 10.20 19.02
CA VAL A 61 -9.69 10.06 18.89
C VAL A 61 -10.26 11.13 17.96
N LYS A 62 -9.94 12.40 18.22
CA LYS A 62 -10.41 13.53 17.42
C LYS A 62 -10.00 13.40 15.95
N ARG A 63 -8.73 13.11 15.68
CA ARG A 63 -8.22 12.93 14.31
C ARG A 63 -8.89 11.76 13.60
N THR A 64 -9.01 10.62 14.28
CA THR A 64 -9.65 9.42 13.73
C THR A 64 -11.12 9.67 13.41
N LEU A 65 -11.88 10.29 14.32
CA LEU A 65 -13.28 10.66 14.06
C LEU A 65 -13.43 11.60 12.89
N THR A 66 -12.60 12.65 12.81
CA THR A 66 -12.63 13.59 11.69
C THR A 66 -12.45 12.87 10.36
N THR A 67 -11.44 12.00 10.25
CA THR A 67 -11.19 11.21 9.04
C THR A 67 -12.36 10.29 8.71
N LEU A 68 -12.84 9.50 9.69
CA LEU A 68 -13.91 8.53 9.46
C LEU A 68 -15.23 9.21 9.08
N ARG A 69 -15.60 10.29 9.75
CA ARG A 69 -16.80 11.08 9.42
C ARG A 69 -16.71 11.64 8.01
N PHE A 70 -15.56 12.17 7.60
CA PHE A 70 -15.34 12.63 6.22
C PHE A 70 -15.63 11.50 5.22
N PHE A 71 -14.98 10.33 5.33
CA PHE A 71 -15.19 9.23 4.38
C PHE A 71 -16.60 8.64 4.43
N ALA A 72 -17.29 8.71 5.58
CA ALA A 72 -18.67 8.25 5.71
C ALA A 72 -19.68 9.14 4.99
N THR A 73 -19.44 10.46 4.96
CA THR A 73 -20.36 11.47 4.42
C THR A 73 -19.93 12.10 3.09
N ALA A 74 -18.69 11.87 2.66
CA ALA A 74 -18.18 12.42 1.41
C ALA A 74 -18.99 11.95 0.19
N PRO A 75 -19.04 12.72 -0.92
CA PRO A 75 -19.74 12.32 -2.13
C PRO A 75 -19.33 10.90 -2.58
N HIS A 76 -20.29 9.98 -2.62
CA HIS A 76 -20.04 8.57 -2.91
C HIS A 76 -21.00 8.07 -4.00
N GLY A 77 -20.56 8.07 -5.25
CA GLY A 77 -21.42 7.85 -6.41
C GLY A 77 -20.65 7.74 -7.73
N PRO A 78 -21.34 7.45 -8.85
CA PRO A 78 -20.72 7.26 -10.16
C PRO A 78 -20.18 8.56 -10.77
N GLU A 79 -20.45 9.71 -10.16
CA GLU A 79 -20.04 11.02 -10.65
C GLU A 79 -18.51 11.12 -10.78
N PRO A 80 -18.01 11.81 -11.82
CA PRO A 80 -16.59 11.79 -12.14
C PRO A 80 -15.69 12.48 -11.12
N ASP A 81 -16.26 13.29 -10.24
CA ASP A 81 -15.58 14.07 -9.20
C ASP A 81 -15.99 13.66 -7.77
N ALA A 82 -16.74 12.56 -7.61
CA ALA A 82 -17.03 11.99 -6.29
C ALA A 82 -15.73 11.58 -5.55
N THR A 83 -15.80 11.40 -4.24
CA THR A 83 -14.69 10.92 -3.41
C THR A 83 -14.52 9.40 -3.55
N GLY A 84 -15.61 8.68 -3.77
CA GLY A 84 -15.60 7.24 -3.97
C GLY A 84 -16.83 6.73 -4.69
N TYR A 85 -16.83 5.44 -5.04
CA TYR A 85 -17.96 4.75 -5.62
C TYR A 85 -17.92 3.27 -5.19
N LYS A 86 -19.08 2.64 -4.96
CA LYS A 86 -19.17 1.20 -4.58
C LYS A 86 -18.33 0.80 -3.34
N GLY A 87 -18.21 1.72 -2.39
CA GLY A 87 -17.35 1.58 -1.20
C GLY A 87 -15.85 1.54 -1.47
N PHE A 88 -15.40 1.85 -2.69
CA PHE A 88 -14.00 2.16 -3.02
C PHE A 88 -13.78 3.66 -3.12
N TYR A 89 -12.54 4.08 -2.98
CA TYR A 89 -12.13 5.49 -3.01
C TYR A 89 -11.10 5.74 -4.10
N TYR A 90 -11.10 6.97 -4.63
CA TYR A 90 -10.11 7.39 -5.61
C TYR A 90 -8.74 7.49 -4.96
N HIS A 91 -7.71 7.04 -5.67
CA HIS A 91 -6.31 7.03 -5.22
C HIS A 91 -5.91 8.37 -4.61
N PHE A 92 -6.11 9.43 -5.39
CA PHE A 92 -5.79 10.80 -5.03
C PHE A 92 -7.05 11.64 -4.87
N LEU A 93 -7.07 12.42 -3.79
CA LEU A 93 -8.14 13.36 -3.48
C LEU A 93 -7.56 14.76 -3.32
N ASP A 94 -8.27 15.78 -3.80
CA ASP A 94 -7.91 17.17 -3.51
C ASP A 94 -7.94 17.39 -2.00
N MET A 95 -6.89 18.01 -1.45
CA MET A 95 -6.79 18.27 0.01
C MET A 95 -8.02 19.02 0.55
N HIS A 96 -8.56 19.90 -0.28
CA HIS A 96 -9.85 20.56 -0.13
C HIS A 96 -10.50 20.56 -1.53
N PRO A 97 -11.73 20.07 -1.75
CA PRO A 97 -12.74 19.60 -0.79
C PRO A 97 -12.76 18.07 -0.56
N GLY A 98 -11.74 17.31 -1.00
CA GLY A 98 -11.75 15.85 -0.94
C GLY A 98 -12.40 15.17 -2.15
N ARG A 99 -12.49 15.86 -3.28
CA ARG A 99 -12.96 15.31 -4.57
C ARG A 99 -11.81 14.60 -5.29
N ARG A 100 -12.14 13.74 -6.25
CA ARG A 100 -11.16 13.02 -7.08
C ARG A 100 -10.16 13.97 -7.75
N ALA A 101 -8.88 13.79 -7.45
CA ALA A 101 -7.79 14.53 -8.10
C ALA A 101 -7.25 13.81 -9.34
N TRP A 102 -6.73 14.59 -10.29
CA TRP A 102 -5.97 14.11 -11.47
C TRP A 102 -6.63 13.02 -12.33
N ARG A 103 -7.96 12.90 -12.26
CA ARG A 103 -8.71 11.84 -12.95
C ARG A 103 -8.17 10.43 -12.65
N CYS A 104 -7.64 10.24 -11.44
CA CYS A 104 -7.10 8.94 -11.00
C CYS A 104 -8.19 7.86 -10.92
N GLU A 105 -7.79 6.62 -10.76
CA GLU A 105 -8.68 5.48 -10.56
C GLU A 105 -9.25 5.42 -9.14
N LEU A 106 -10.43 4.81 -9.00
CA LEU A 106 -10.75 4.09 -7.77
C LEU A 106 -9.69 3.01 -7.61
N SER A 107 -8.90 3.09 -6.56
CA SER A 107 -7.80 2.16 -6.33
C SER A 107 -8.23 1.08 -5.36
N SER A 108 -8.21 -0.18 -5.80
CA SER A 108 -8.64 -1.30 -4.96
C SER A 108 -7.66 -1.56 -3.82
N VAL A 109 -6.35 -1.45 -4.08
CA VAL A 109 -5.32 -1.64 -3.03
C VAL A 109 -5.25 -0.46 -2.08
N ASP A 110 -5.33 0.79 -2.56
CA ASP A 110 -5.23 1.93 -1.64
C ASP A 110 -6.49 2.05 -0.77
N THR A 111 -7.65 1.64 -1.29
CA THR A 111 -8.85 1.43 -0.48
C THR A 111 -8.61 0.37 0.60
N ALA A 112 -7.98 -0.77 0.27
CA ALA A 112 -7.66 -1.80 1.25
C ALA A 112 -6.70 -1.29 2.35
N LEU A 113 -5.70 -0.49 2.00
CA LEU A 113 -4.78 0.13 2.95
C LEU A 113 -5.48 1.16 3.84
N LEU A 114 -6.38 1.97 3.27
CA LEU A 114 -7.24 2.88 4.02
C LEU A 114 -8.07 2.13 5.07
N LEU A 115 -8.79 1.08 4.63
CA LEU A 115 -9.64 0.27 5.49
C LEU A 115 -8.84 -0.45 6.57
N ALA A 116 -7.66 -1.01 6.25
CA ALA A 116 -6.78 -1.62 7.24
C ALA A 116 -6.37 -0.63 8.34
N GLY A 117 -6.04 0.61 7.95
CA GLY A 117 -5.77 1.70 8.89
C GLY A 117 -6.97 2.06 9.78
N MET A 118 -8.15 2.22 9.18
CA MET A 118 -9.40 2.52 9.89
C MET A 118 -9.75 1.43 10.92
N LEU A 119 -9.67 0.16 10.50
CA LEU A 119 -9.97 -0.99 11.35
C LEU A 119 -8.93 -1.15 12.47
N ALA A 120 -7.65 -0.92 12.19
CA ALA A 120 -6.60 -0.97 13.22
C ALA A 120 -6.78 0.12 14.28
N ALA A 121 -7.08 1.35 13.87
CA ALA A 121 -7.37 2.44 14.80
C ALA A 121 -8.61 2.11 15.65
N ALA A 122 -9.68 1.62 15.03
CA ALA A 122 -10.91 1.21 15.72
C ALA A 122 -10.70 0.04 16.70
N ALA A 123 -9.85 -0.93 16.36
CA ALA A 123 -9.54 -2.06 17.23
C ALA A 123 -8.74 -1.64 18.48
N TRP A 124 -7.93 -0.58 18.39
CA TRP A 124 -7.19 -0.02 19.52
C TRP A 124 -8.02 0.99 20.35
N LEU A 125 -8.88 1.78 19.69
CA LEU A 125 -9.82 2.72 20.32
C LEU A 125 -11.08 2.01 20.85
N ARG A 126 -10.93 1.33 21.99
CA ARG A 126 -11.94 0.45 22.61
C ARG A 126 -12.52 0.91 23.95
N TYR A 127 -12.27 2.13 24.40
CA TYR A 127 -12.91 2.64 25.62
C TYR A 127 -14.41 2.80 25.39
N ASP A 128 -15.19 2.66 26.46
CA ASP A 128 -16.65 2.85 26.42
C ASP A 128 -16.99 4.33 26.55
N THR A 129 -16.71 5.07 25.48
CA THR A 129 -17.04 6.49 25.33
C THR A 129 -17.84 6.67 24.05
N ALA A 130 -18.68 7.72 24.00
CA ALA A 130 -19.48 8.00 22.81
C ALA A 130 -18.62 8.11 21.53
N ASP A 131 -17.48 8.81 21.62
CA ASP A 131 -16.57 9.05 20.52
C ASP A 131 -15.89 7.76 20.01
N GLU A 132 -15.31 6.96 20.91
CA GLU A 132 -14.68 5.69 20.49
C GLU A 132 -15.71 4.65 20.02
N ASN A 133 -16.91 4.66 20.61
CA ASN A 133 -18.04 3.86 20.14
C ASN A 133 -18.44 4.26 18.71
N GLU A 134 -18.43 5.55 18.37
CA GLU A 134 -18.68 6.04 17.01
C GLU A 134 -17.57 5.65 16.03
N ILE A 135 -16.29 5.76 16.43
CA ILE A 135 -15.15 5.31 15.61
C ILE A 135 -15.33 3.86 15.16
N ARG A 136 -15.65 2.96 16.09
CA ARG A 136 -15.83 1.53 15.78
C ARG A 136 -17.00 1.29 14.85
N LYS A 137 -18.12 2.01 15.05
CA LYS A 137 -19.30 1.93 14.16
C LYS A 137 -18.99 2.44 12.76
N LEU A 138 -18.31 3.58 12.62
CA LEU A 138 -17.96 4.15 11.32
C LEU A 138 -16.96 3.27 10.56
N ALA A 139 -15.92 2.77 11.23
CA ALA A 139 -14.94 1.87 10.60
C ALA A 139 -15.59 0.58 10.08
N ASP A 140 -16.45 -0.06 10.88
CA ASP A 140 -17.21 -1.24 10.45
C ASP A 140 -18.17 -0.91 9.29
N ALA A 141 -18.90 0.20 9.36
CA ALA A 141 -19.82 0.62 8.29
C ALA A 141 -19.10 0.92 6.97
N LEU A 142 -17.92 1.55 7.03
CA LEU A 142 -17.09 1.82 5.86
C LEU A 142 -16.55 0.53 5.24
N TYR A 143 -16.05 -0.40 6.05
CA TYR A 143 -15.60 -1.71 5.57
C TYR A 143 -16.74 -2.53 4.94
N ARG A 144 -17.92 -2.55 5.57
CA ARG A 144 -19.12 -3.23 5.05
C ARG A 144 -19.66 -2.62 3.76
N ARG A 145 -19.36 -1.35 3.48
CA ARG A 145 -19.79 -0.68 2.24
C ARG A 145 -19.00 -1.14 1.02
N THR A 146 -17.78 -1.65 1.20
CA THR A 146 -16.87 -2.00 0.11
C THR A 146 -17.34 -3.24 -0.64
N ASP A 147 -17.73 -3.05 -1.90
CA ASP A 147 -18.28 -4.09 -2.76
C ASP A 147 -17.17 -4.85 -3.50
N TRP A 148 -16.47 -5.74 -2.79
CA TRP A 148 -15.32 -6.47 -3.35
C TRP A 148 -15.68 -7.31 -4.58
N GLN A 149 -16.90 -7.86 -4.62
CA GLN A 149 -17.44 -8.59 -5.76
C GLN A 149 -17.59 -7.69 -7.00
N TRP A 150 -18.04 -6.45 -6.82
CA TRP A 150 -18.08 -5.49 -7.93
C TRP A 150 -16.68 -5.21 -8.49
N MET A 151 -15.66 -5.09 -7.63
CA MET A 151 -14.28 -4.85 -8.07
C MET A 151 -13.63 -6.07 -8.78
N GLN A 152 -14.22 -7.27 -8.65
CA GLN A 152 -13.86 -8.41 -9.48
C GLN A 152 -14.29 -8.24 -10.93
N HIS A 153 -15.30 -7.43 -11.23
CA HIS A 153 -15.80 -7.26 -12.60
C HIS A 153 -16.08 -8.60 -13.33
N GLY A 154 -16.62 -9.58 -12.61
CA GLY A 154 -16.97 -10.91 -13.17
C GLY A 154 -15.79 -11.86 -13.40
N GLU A 155 -14.57 -11.50 -13.01
CA GLU A 155 -13.36 -12.32 -13.14
C GLU A 155 -12.92 -12.90 -11.79
N ALA A 156 -12.02 -13.90 -11.83
CA ALA A 156 -11.53 -14.53 -10.62
C ALA A 156 -10.74 -13.58 -9.71
N THR A 157 -9.74 -12.87 -10.26
CA THR A 157 -8.91 -11.93 -9.50
C THR A 157 -9.59 -10.57 -9.33
N VAL A 158 -9.07 -9.69 -8.47
CA VAL A 158 -9.59 -8.32 -8.29
C VAL A 158 -8.94 -7.37 -9.32
N SER A 159 -9.70 -6.43 -9.88
CA SER A 159 -9.14 -5.41 -10.77
C SER A 159 -8.27 -4.43 -10.00
N HIS A 160 -7.24 -3.86 -10.63
CA HIS A 160 -6.46 -2.78 -10.01
C HIS A 160 -7.31 -1.55 -9.70
N GLY A 161 -8.36 -1.31 -10.49
CA GLY A 161 -9.20 -0.15 -10.26
C GLY A 161 -10.23 0.09 -11.36
N TRP A 162 -10.91 1.22 -11.22
CA TRP A 162 -11.98 1.64 -12.13
C TRP A 162 -11.95 3.16 -12.31
N THR A 163 -12.38 3.63 -13.48
CA THR A 163 -12.59 5.06 -13.77
C THR A 163 -13.97 5.29 -14.36
N PRO A 164 -14.65 6.40 -14.04
CA PRO A 164 -15.90 6.83 -14.66
C PRO A 164 -15.83 6.87 -16.18
N GLU A 165 -14.67 7.24 -16.72
CA GLU A 165 -14.54 7.50 -18.14
C GLU A 165 -14.28 6.24 -18.98
N LYS A 166 -13.71 5.19 -18.39
CA LYS A 166 -13.29 3.99 -19.13
C LYS A 166 -13.76 2.67 -18.53
N GLY A 167 -14.39 2.70 -17.36
CA GLY A 167 -14.70 1.50 -16.62
C GLY A 167 -13.46 0.92 -15.93
N PHE A 168 -13.43 -0.41 -15.81
CA PHE A 168 -12.35 -1.14 -15.14
C PHE A 168 -11.02 -1.03 -15.89
N LEU A 169 -9.93 -0.97 -15.11
CA LEU A 169 -8.58 -1.00 -15.67
C LEU A 169 -8.29 -2.38 -16.27
N LEU A 170 -7.43 -2.39 -17.29
CA LEU A 170 -6.97 -3.63 -17.94
C LEU A 170 -6.20 -4.55 -16.98
N TYR A 171 -5.50 -3.97 -16.00
CA TYR A 171 -4.65 -4.70 -15.08
C TYR A 171 -5.44 -5.27 -13.91
N ARG A 172 -5.05 -6.48 -13.50
CA ARG A 172 -5.64 -7.24 -12.39
C ARG A 172 -4.52 -7.75 -11.49
N TRP A 173 -4.85 -7.95 -10.22
CA TRP A 173 -3.87 -8.39 -9.23
C TRP A 173 -3.43 -9.82 -9.52
N CYS A 174 -2.11 -10.03 -9.47
CA CYS A 174 -1.44 -11.29 -9.79
C CYS A 174 -0.27 -11.45 -8.81
N GLY A 175 -0.45 -12.33 -7.82
CA GLY A 175 0.50 -12.57 -6.77
C GLY A 175 1.85 -13.13 -7.26
N TYR A 176 2.90 -13.07 -6.46
CA TYR A 176 2.97 -12.37 -5.19
C TYR A 176 3.21 -10.88 -5.42
N ASP A 177 2.33 -10.05 -4.87
CA ASP A 177 2.32 -8.59 -4.98
C ASP A 177 1.81 -7.98 -3.67
N GLU A 178 1.67 -6.66 -3.61
CA GLU A 178 1.26 -5.92 -2.42
C GLU A 178 -0.20 -6.16 -2.00
N ALA A 179 -1.00 -6.87 -2.80
CA ALA A 179 -2.44 -7.03 -2.59
C ALA A 179 -2.82 -8.08 -1.54
N LEU A 180 -1.87 -8.65 -0.79
CA LEU A 180 -2.19 -9.66 0.25
C LEU A 180 -3.23 -9.13 1.26
N ILE A 181 -3.07 -7.92 1.78
CA ILE A 181 -4.06 -7.29 2.68
C ILE A 181 -5.42 -7.06 2.01
N LEU A 182 -5.43 -6.73 0.72
CA LEU A 182 -6.67 -6.58 -0.07
C LEU A 182 -7.43 -7.90 -0.11
N TYR A 183 -6.76 -9.02 -0.36
CA TYR A 183 -7.42 -10.33 -0.38
C TYR A 183 -7.89 -10.77 1.01
N LEU A 184 -7.13 -10.49 2.08
CA LEU A 184 -7.58 -10.78 3.44
C LEU A 184 -8.87 -10.01 3.79
N LEU A 185 -8.90 -8.71 3.50
CA LEU A 185 -10.09 -7.88 3.74
C LEU A 185 -11.26 -8.26 2.83
N GLY A 186 -11.00 -8.57 1.56
CA GLY A 186 -12.04 -8.97 0.62
C GLY A 186 -12.67 -10.31 0.96
N LEU A 187 -11.87 -11.31 1.35
CA LEU A 187 -12.37 -12.61 1.82
C LEU A 187 -13.11 -12.50 3.16
N GLY A 188 -12.65 -11.62 4.05
CA GLY A 188 -13.26 -11.40 5.36
C GLY A 188 -14.52 -10.53 5.35
N SER A 189 -14.91 -9.97 4.19
CA SER A 189 -16.00 -9.01 4.12
C SER A 189 -17.35 -9.67 4.47
N PRO A 190 -18.11 -9.12 5.43
CA PRO A 190 -19.37 -9.73 5.87
C PRO A 190 -20.58 -9.37 4.98
N THR A 191 -20.39 -8.52 3.97
CA THR A 191 -21.47 -8.02 3.09
C THR A 191 -21.25 -8.38 1.63
N TYR A 192 -20.04 -8.15 1.12
CA TYR A 192 -19.67 -8.41 -0.27
C TYR A 192 -18.37 -9.23 -0.33
N PRO A 193 -18.32 -10.46 0.22
CA PRO A 193 -17.10 -11.27 0.28
C PRO A 193 -16.61 -11.66 -1.11
N LEU A 194 -15.29 -11.64 -1.29
CA LEU A 194 -14.66 -12.35 -2.40
C LEU A 194 -14.87 -13.87 -2.23
N PRO A 195 -15.15 -14.61 -3.31
CA PRO A 195 -15.13 -16.07 -3.25
C PRO A 195 -13.70 -16.59 -2.99
N ALA A 196 -13.60 -17.78 -2.39
CA ALA A 196 -12.30 -18.42 -2.13
C ALA A 196 -11.47 -18.66 -3.40
N GLU A 197 -12.13 -18.78 -4.56
CA GLU A 197 -11.48 -18.92 -5.86
C GLU A 197 -10.67 -17.66 -6.24
N SER A 198 -11.07 -16.47 -5.81
CA SER A 198 -10.30 -15.24 -6.06
C SER A 198 -8.90 -15.30 -5.48
N TYR A 199 -8.75 -15.81 -4.26
CA TYR A 199 -7.46 -15.97 -3.61
C TYR A 199 -6.61 -17.03 -4.31
N ARG A 200 -7.22 -18.18 -4.68
CA ARG A 200 -6.51 -19.21 -5.45
C ARG A 200 -6.01 -18.70 -6.80
N ALA A 201 -6.84 -17.92 -7.51
CA ALA A 201 -6.46 -17.33 -8.78
C ALA A 201 -5.29 -16.34 -8.63
N TRP A 202 -5.31 -15.50 -7.59
CA TRP A 202 -4.19 -14.61 -7.28
C TRP A 202 -2.91 -15.38 -6.93
N ALA A 203 -3.02 -16.36 -6.02
CA ALA A 203 -1.90 -17.19 -5.58
C ALA A 203 -1.31 -18.05 -6.72
N SER A 204 -2.10 -18.41 -7.73
CA SER A 204 -1.64 -19.22 -8.87
C SER A 204 -0.49 -18.60 -9.67
N THR A 205 -0.29 -17.28 -9.54
CA THR A 205 0.76 -16.55 -10.25
C THR A 205 2.07 -16.41 -9.45
N TYR A 206 2.10 -16.95 -8.23
CA TYR A 206 3.27 -16.96 -7.36
C TYR A 206 4.51 -17.53 -8.06
N ARG A 207 5.66 -16.94 -7.77
CA ARG A 207 6.94 -17.34 -8.37
C ARG A 207 7.93 -17.68 -7.27
N TRP A 208 8.24 -18.95 -7.09
CA TRP A 208 9.37 -19.36 -6.27
C TRP A 208 10.69 -19.10 -7.01
N LYS A 209 11.69 -18.54 -6.33
CA LYS A 209 13.02 -18.34 -6.90
C LYS A 209 14.12 -18.64 -5.92
N LYS A 210 15.25 -19.07 -6.47
CA LYS A 210 16.55 -19.12 -5.79
C LYS A 210 17.45 -17.99 -6.29
N ILE A 211 17.73 -17.01 -5.44
CA ILE A 211 18.58 -15.86 -5.78
C ILE A 211 19.68 -15.76 -4.71
N TYR A 212 20.93 -15.71 -5.14
CA TYR A 212 22.10 -15.68 -4.23
C TYR A 212 22.12 -16.83 -3.22
N GLY A 213 21.62 -18.00 -3.62
CA GLY A 213 21.50 -19.18 -2.76
C GLY A 213 20.28 -19.17 -1.83
N ILE A 214 19.49 -18.10 -1.81
CA ILE A 214 18.31 -17.92 -0.94
C ILE A 214 17.04 -18.24 -1.73
N GLU A 215 16.23 -19.15 -1.20
CA GLU A 215 14.96 -19.59 -1.78
C GLU A 215 13.78 -18.91 -1.09
N PHE A 216 12.92 -18.26 -1.88
CA PHE A 216 11.78 -17.49 -1.37
C PHE A 216 10.72 -17.24 -2.46
N LEU A 217 9.51 -16.90 -2.02
CA LEU A 217 8.45 -16.39 -2.87
C LEU A 217 8.82 -14.98 -3.35
N TYR A 218 9.04 -14.85 -4.65
CA TYR A 218 9.64 -13.69 -5.25
C TYR A 218 8.64 -12.58 -5.56
N ALA A 219 8.93 -11.39 -5.03
CA ALA A 219 8.50 -10.11 -5.59
C ALA A 219 9.68 -9.15 -5.58
N GLY A 220 9.78 -8.31 -6.62
CA GLY A 220 10.97 -7.49 -6.86
C GLY A 220 11.13 -6.34 -5.83
N PRO A 221 10.19 -5.38 -5.79
CA PRO A 221 10.21 -4.30 -4.81
C PRO A 221 10.07 -4.77 -3.37
N LEU A 222 10.89 -4.23 -2.45
CA LEU A 222 10.89 -4.67 -1.06
C LEU A 222 9.58 -4.34 -0.32
N PHE A 223 8.88 -3.25 -0.67
CA PHE A 223 7.65 -2.86 0.04
C PHE A 223 6.55 -3.94 -0.03
N ILE A 224 6.53 -4.76 -1.09
CA ILE A 224 5.57 -5.87 -1.25
C ILE A 224 5.67 -6.85 -0.09
N HIS A 225 6.90 -7.12 0.38
CA HIS A 225 7.19 -8.01 1.52
C HIS A 225 7.02 -7.33 2.88
N GLN A 226 6.62 -6.06 2.93
CA GLN A 226 6.57 -5.29 4.19
C GLN A 226 5.17 -4.76 4.49
N LEU A 227 4.45 -4.32 3.46
CA LEU A 227 3.27 -3.48 3.65
C LEU A 227 2.15 -4.20 4.40
N SER A 228 1.79 -5.42 4.01
CA SER A 228 0.74 -6.18 4.69
C SER A 228 1.12 -6.58 6.12
N HIS A 229 2.42 -6.68 6.42
CA HIS A 229 2.92 -7.01 7.76
C HIS A 229 2.69 -5.88 8.78
N LEU A 230 2.30 -4.68 8.33
CA LEU A 230 1.95 -3.59 9.24
C LEU A 230 0.69 -3.88 10.07
N TRP A 231 -0.23 -4.68 9.51
CA TRP A 231 -1.53 -4.96 10.13
C TRP A 231 -1.72 -6.41 10.53
N VAL A 232 -1.00 -7.33 9.89
CA VAL A 232 -1.15 -8.76 10.12
C VAL A 232 0.19 -9.36 10.51
N ASP A 233 0.21 -10.02 11.66
CA ASP A 233 1.36 -10.83 12.07
C ASP A 233 1.33 -12.17 11.32
N PHE A 234 2.18 -12.28 10.31
CA PHE A 234 2.24 -13.45 9.45
C PHE A 234 3.14 -14.60 9.98
N ARG A 235 3.66 -14.50 11.21
CA ARG A 235 4.42 -15.61 11.81
C ARG A 235 3.54 -16.84 11.96
N GLY A 236 3.99 -17.97 11.44
CA GLY A 236 3.23 -19.21 11.43
C GLY A 236 1.99 -19.22 10.51
N ILE A 237 1.76 -18.17 9.70
CA ILE A 237 0.67 -18.16 8.72
C ILE A 237 1.19 -18.68 7.38
N HIS A 238 0.57 -19.75 6.91
CA HIS A 238 0.95 -20.43 5.68
C HIS A 238 -0.29 -20.84 4.87
N ASP A 239 -0.34 -20.41 3.61
CA ASP A 239 -1.33 -20.87 2.64
C ASP A 239 -0.89 -22.21 2.01
N GLU A 240 -1.59 -22.65 0.96
CA GLU A 240 -1.26 -23.91 0.28
C GLU A 240 0.14 -23.88 -0.37
N PHE A 241 0.47 -22.78 -1.07
CA PHE A 241 1.75 -22.65 -1.75
C PHE A 241 2.90 -22.58 -0.75
N MET A 242 2.76 -21.77 0.30
CA MET A 242 3.80 -21.58 1.29
C MET A 242 4.09 -22.87 2.10
N ARG A 243 3.07 -23.70 2.34
CA ARG A 243 3.26 -25.04 2.95
C ARG A 243 4.08 -25.99 2.08
N GLN A 244 3.98 -25.90 0.75
CA GLN A 244 4.79 -26.73 -0.15
C GLN A 244 6.30 -26.41 -0.03
N HIS A 245 6.63 -25.24 0.50
CA HIS A 245 8.00 -24.78 0.69
C HIS A 245 8.46 -24.72 2.15
N ASP A 246 7.64 -25.22 3.08
CA ASP A 246 7.88 -25.18 4.53
C ASP A 246 8.29 -23.78 5.02
N LEU A 247 7.53 -22.77 4.57
CA LEU A 247 7.81 -21.36 4.86
C LEU A 247 6.53 -20.64 5.28
N ASP A 248 6.65 -19.67 6.18
CA ASP A 248 5.59 -18.68 6.42
C ASP A 248 5.93 -17.35 5.70
N TYR A 249 4.96 -16.44 5.62
CA TYR A 249 5.22 -15.15 4.97
C TYR A 249 6.19 -14.26 5.76
N PHE A 250 6.33 -14.43 7.08
CA PHE A 250 7.29 -13.66 7.88
C PHE A 250 8.74 -14.01 7.51
N GLU A 251 9.08 -15.29 7.54
CA GLU A 251 10.39 -15.79 7.12
C GLU A 251 10.61 -15.52 5.63
N ASN A 252 9.58 -15.61 4.78
CA ASN A 252 9.69 -15.19 3.38
C ASN A 252 10.16 -13.74 3.23
N SER A 253 9.53 -12.82 3.96
CA SER A 253 9.87 -11.39 3.94
C SER A 253 11.26 -11.11 4.51
N ARG A 254 11.68 -11.87 5.53
CA ARG A 254 13.05 -11.86 6.04
C ARG A 254 14.05 -12.31 4.96
N ARG A 255 13.77 -13.40 4.24
CA ARG A 255 14.62 -13.87 3.12
C ARG A 255 14.68 -12.87 1.97
N ALA A 256 13.56 -12.26 1.60
CA ALA A 256 13.52 -11.20 0.59
C ALA A 256 14.38 -9.99 0.99
N THR A 257 14.39 -9.64 2.29
CA THR A 257 15.25 -8.59 2.85
C THR A 257 16.73 -8.94 2.73
N PHE A 258 17.12 -10.18 3.04
CA PHE A 258 18.51 -10.63 2.83
C PHE A 258 18.91 -10.59 1.35
N VAL A 259 18.02 -10.96 0.42
CA VAL A 259 18.29 -10.87 -1.02
C VAL A 259 18.55 -9.42 -1.45
N GLN A 260 17.83 -8.45 -0.89
CA GLN A 260 18.05 -7.01 -1.14
C GLN A 260 19.43 -6.55 -0.68
N GLN A 261 19.84 -6.91 0.53
CA GLN A 261 21.18 -6.60 1.05
C GLN A 261 22.27 -7.27 0.19
N GLN A 262 22.08 -8.55 -0.14
CA GLN A 262 23.00 -9.32 -0.97
C GLN A 262 23.16 -8.75 -2.39
N TYR A 263 22.14 -8.10 -2.93
CA TYR A 263 22.25 -7.37 -4.20
C TYR A 263 23.10 -6.10 -4.06
N ALA A 264 22.89 -5.32 -2.98
CA ALA A 264 23.67 -4.12 -2.73
C ALA A 264 25.15 -4.44 -2.51
N ILE A 265 25.47 -5.48 -1.73
CA ILE A 265 26.85 -5.96 -1.53
C ILE A 265 27.53 -6.34 -2.86
N ARG A 266 26.81 -7.05 -3.73
CA ARG A 266 27.34 -7.44 -5.05
C ARG A 266 27.46 -6.28 -6.02
N ASN A 267 26.67 -5.23 -5.80
CA ASN A 267 26.64 -3.99 -6.57
C ASN A 267 26.89 -4.17 -8.08
N PRO A 268 26.10 -4.99 -8.81
CA PRO A 268 26.40 -5.33 -10.21
C PRO A 268 26.26 -4.14 -11.18
N ARG A 269 25.86 -2.98 -10.67
CA ARG A 269 25.76 -1.71 -11.41
C ARG A 269 26.76 -0.67 -10.92
N GLU A 270 27.66 -1.06 -10.02
CA GLU A 270 28.77 -0.22 -9.53
C GLU A 270 28.27 1.17 -9.09
N PHE A 271 27.20 1.23 -8.29
CA PHE A 271 26.75 2.47 -7.66
C PHE A 271 27.59 2.72 -6.42
N GLU A 272 28.25 3.88 -6.33
CA GLU A 272 29.22 4.22 -5.28
C GLU A 272 28.81 3.84 -3.86
N HIS A 273 27.55 4.08 -3.48
CA HIS A 273 27.07 3.91 -2.11
C HIS A 273 26.35 2.59 -1.85
N TYR A 274 26.29 1.63 -2.78
CA TYR A 274 25.63 0.35 -2.52
C TYR A 274 26.61 -0.65 -1.89
N ASP A 275 26.33 -1.04 -0.65
CA ASP A 275 27.15 -1.97 0.13
C ASP A 275 26.30 -2.73 1.18
N GLU A 276 26.97 -3.35 2.18
CA GLU A 276 26.32 -4.10 3.25
C GLU A 276 25.54 -3.25 4.27
N LEU A 277 25.85 -1.96 4.37
CA LEU A 277 25.26 -0.98 5.29
C LEU A 277 24.30 -0.01 4.59
N CYS A 278 24.44 0.19 3.28
CA CYS A 278 23.62 1.06 2.47
C CYS A 278 22.94 0.27 1.34
N TRP A 279 21.72 -0.19 1.64
CA TRP A 279 20.91 -1.04 0.79
C TRP A 279 19.42 -0.75 0.99
N GLY A 280 18.58 -1.43 0.21
CA GLY A 280 17.11 -1.31 0.30
C GLY A 280 16.56 -0.69 -0.96
N ILE A 281 16.12 -1.56 -1.88
CA ILE A 281 15.61 -1.12 -3.18
C ILE A 281 14.12 -1.40 -3.24
N THR A 282 13.37 -0.31 -3.30
CA THR A 282 11.93 -0.34 -3.44
C THR A 282 11.48 0.76 -4.39
N ALA A 283 10.20 0.76 -4.70
CA ALA A 283 9.53 1.80 -5.43
C ALA A 283 9.55 3.12 -4.62
N SER A 284 10.05 4.18 -5.25
CA SER A 284 10.28 5.49 -4.63
C SER A 284 10.40 6.56 -5.71
N ASP A 285 10.29 7.82 -5.29
CA ASP A 285 10.66 8.95 -6.14
C ASP A 285 12.16 8.96 -6.46
N ARG A 286 12.51 9.69 -7.52
CA ARG A 286 13.88 9.78 -8.05
C ARG A 286 14.17 11.22 -8.54
N PRO A 287 15.42 11.53 -8.92
CA PRO A 287 15.83 12.86 -9.38
C PRO A 287 15.19 13.37 -10.69
N GLY A 288 14.14 12.71 -11.20
CA GLY A 288 13.49 13.05 -12.46
C GLY A 288 14.15 12.41 -13.70
N PRO A 289 13.57 12.62 -14.90
CA PRO A 289 14.09 12.07 -16.15
C PRO A 289 15.37 12.83 -16.56
N ARG A 290 16.53 12.26 -16.23
CA ARG A 290 17.84 12.79 -16.62
C ARG A 290 18.76 11.63 -16.99
N THR A 291 19.62 11.81 -17.98
CA THR A 291 20.75 10.91 -18.21
C THR A 291 22.00 11.62 -17.74
N LEU A 292 22.71 11.02 -16.78
CA LEU A 292 23.95 11.58 -16.26
C LEU A 292 25.10 10.61 -16.54
N LEU A 293 26.27 11.17 -16.83
CA LEU A 293 27.52 10.43 -16.78
C LEU A 293 28.00 10.48 -15.32
N VAL A 294 28.03 9.32 -14.67
CA VAL A 294 28.50 9.19 -13.28
C VAL A 294 29.64 8.18 -13.32
N ASP A 295 30.86 8.64 -13.01
CA ASP A 295 32.09 7.85 -13.04
C ASP A 295 32.32 7.12 -14.37
N GLY A 296 32.10 7.82 -15.48
CA GLY A 296 32.28 7.27 -16.83
C GLY A 296 31.15 6.33 -17.30
N ILE A 297 30.16 6.04 -16.46
CA ILE A 297 29.01 5.21 -16.80
C ILE A 297 27.79 6.09 -17.10
N GLN A 298 27.19 5.95 -18.29
CA GLN A 298 25.92 6.61 -18.59
C GLN A 298 24.78 5.95 -17.82
N ARG A 299 24.05 6.75 -17.04
CA ARG A 299 22.94 6.30 -16.19
C ARG A 299 21.69 7.09 -16.52
N ALA A 300 20.64 6.38 -16.92
CA ALA A 300 19.31 6.95 -17.08
C ALA A 300 18.54 6.94 -15.74
N PHE A 301 18.07 8.11 -15.35
CA PHE A 301 17.18 8.34 -14.21
C PHE A 301 15.77 8.55 -14.73
N HIS A 302 14.79 8.18 -13.90
CA HIS A 302 13.36 8.30 -14.17
C HIS A 302 12.76 9.10 -13.02
N ASP A 303 11.53 9.60 -13.17
CA ASP A 303 10.83 10.30 -12.09
C ASP A 303 10.34 9.32 -11.01
N TYR A 304 9.64 8.27 -11.45
CA TYR A 304 9.15 7.20 -10.60
C TYR A 304 9.28 5.84 -11.29
N ILE A 305 9.73 4.82 -10.55
CA ILE A 305 9.74 3.43 -11.03
C ILE A 305 9.73 2.47 -9.85
N ALA A 306 8.94 1.42 -9.95
CA ALA A 306 9.00 0.32 -9.01
C ALA A 306 10.26 -0.51 -9.22
N ARG A 307 11.33 -0.14 -8.53
CA ARG A 307 12.57 -0.91 -8.53
C ARG A 307 12.35 -2.19 -7.74
N GLY A 308 12.95 -3.25 -8.26
CA GLY A 308 13.03 -4.52 -7.57
C GLY A 308 14.36 -5.19 -7.81
N VAL A 309 14.69 -6.11 -6.91
CA VAL A 309 15.91 -6.92 -6.97
C VAL A 309 15.54 -8.38 -7.25
N PRO A 310 16.34 -9.11 -8.06
CA PRO A 310 17.46 -8.61 -8.85
C PRO A 310 16.97 -7.89 -10.11
N PHE A 311 17.72 -6.86 -10.53
CA PHE A 311 17.49 -6.19 -11.81
C PHE A 311 17.78 -7.17 -12.93
N VAL A 312 16.74 -7.82 -13.47
CA VAL A 312 16.90 -8.60 -14.70
C VAL A 312 16.95 -7.61 -15.85
N ARG A 313 18.11 -7.52 -16.52
CA ARG A 313 18.23 -6.86 -17.83
C ARG A 313 17.40 -7.68 -18.82
N ARG A 314 16.12 -7.31 -19.02
CA ARG A 314 15.27 -7.97 -20.03
C ARG A 314 15.72 -7.51 -21.40
N LEU A 315 16.29 -8.43 -22.19
CA LEU A 315 16.18 -8.34 -23.64
C LEU A 315 14.69 -8.18 -23.98
N GLN A 316 14.34 -7.12 -24.69
CA GLN A 316 12.98 -6.87 -25.15
C GLN A 316 12.58 -7.95 -26.17
N THR A 317 12.13 -9.12 -25.71
CA THR A 317 11.33 -10.02 -26.54
C THR A 317 9.87 -9.86 -26.15
N LYS A 318 9.05 -9.54 -27.16
CA LYS A 318 7.62 -9.29 -27.08
C LYS A 318 6.91 -10.48 -26.41
N LYS A 319 5.96 -10.20 -25.50
CA LYS A 319 5.04 -11.13 -24.78
C LYS A 319 5.35 -11.46 -23.31
N GLU A 320 5.68 -10.46 -22.49
CA GLU A 320 5.38 -10.55 -21.05
C GLU A 320 4.73 -9.24 -20.57
N PRO A 321 3.70 -9.30 -19.70
CA PRO A 321 3.12 -8.10 -19.12
C PRO A 321 4.20 -7.40 -18.30
N THR A 322 4.58 -6.19 -18.71
CA THR A 322 5.40 -5.32 -17.88
C THR A 322 4.63 -5.05 -16.60
N TRP A 323 5.22 -5.33 -15.45
CA TRP A 323 4.77 -4.78 -14.18
C TRP A 323 4.94 -3.25 -14.26
N ARG A 324 3.88 -2.59 -14.73
CA ARG A 324 3.64 -1.16 -14.58
C ARG A 324 2.56 -1.08 -13.51
N GLY A 325 2.92 -1.37 -12.26
CA GLY A 325 2.12 -0.89 -11.13
C GLY A 325 1.82 0.58 -11.39
N GLY A 326 0.58 0.98 -11.19
CA GLY A 326 0.07 2.31 -11.50
C GLY A 326 1.07 3.38 -11.08
N ARG A 327 1.22 4.43 -11.89
CA ARG A 327 2.20 5.53 -11.70
C ARG A 327 2.04 6.32 -10.39
N GLY A 328 1.27 5.83 -9.40
CA GLY A 328 1.07 6.45 -8.10
C GLY A 328 1.24 5.53 -6.88
N LEU A 329 1.40 4.20 -7.04
CA LEU A 329 1.19 3.27 -5.91
C LEU A 329 2.24 3.27 -4.79
N THR A 330 3.34 4.03 -4.91
CA THR A 330 4.31 4.23 -3.81
C THR A 330 5.15 5.50 -4.02
N SER A 331 4.54 6.67 -4.14
CA SER A 331 5.25 7.90 -3.75
C SER A 331 5.63 7.75 -2.27
N ARG A 332 6.91 7.45 -2.03
CA ARG A 332 7.54 7.51 -0.72
C ARG A 332 8.68 8.51 -0.80
#